data_AF-A0A0N0ZRE9-F1
#
_entry.id   AF-A0A0N0ZRE9-F1
#
_cell.length_a   1.000
_cell.length_b   1.000
_cell.length_c   1.000
_cell.angle_alpha   90.00
_cell.angle_beta   90.00
_cell.angle_gamma   90.00
#
_symmetry.space_group_name_H-M   'P 1'
#
loop_
_entity.id
_entity.type
_entity.pdbx_description
1 polymer ?
#
loop_
_entity_poly.entity_id
_entity_poly.type
_entity_poly.pdbx_seq_one_letter_code
_entity_poly.pdbx_strand_id
1 'polypeptide(L)' 'MALAQAPAPLSPAEKEEAAKIYFDRCAGCHGVLRKGATGPALDPKKMAEKGVEYLKAVIFGGLPGGMPDLTYMRLLE' A
#
# COMPACT_ATOMS: atom_id res chain seq x y z
N MET A 1 -14.13 -21.20 2.55
CA MET A 1 -13.21 -20.06 2.48
C MET A 1 -12.62 -20.04 1.09
N ALA A 2 -13.01 -19.09 0.25
CA ALA A 2 -12.42 -18.95 -1.07
C ALA A 2 -10.96 -18.55 -0.89
N LEU A 3 -10.05 -19.30 -1.49
CA LEU A 3 -8.65 -18.91 -1.62
C LEU A 3 -8.65 -17.58 -2.37
N ALA A 4 -8.29 -16.49 -1.70
CA ALA A 4 -8.12 -15.20 -2.36
C ALA A 4 -7.02 -15.39 -3.39
N GLN A 5 -7.40 -15.46 -4.68
CA GLN A 5 -6.48 -15.54 -5.78
C GLN A 5 -5.50 -14.36 -5.66
N ALA A 6 -4.20 -14.64 -5.56
CA ALA A 6 -3.21 -13.57 -5.60
C ALA A 6 -3.41 -12.80 -6.91
N PRO A 7 -3.42 -11.45 -6.87
CA PRO A 7 -3.59 -10.66 -8.07
C PRO A 7 -2.50 -11.02 -9.09
N ALA A 8 -2.81 -10.86 -10.37
CA ALA A 8 -1.80 -10.99 -11.41
C ALA A 8 -0.59 -10.08 -11.10
N PRO A 9 0.64 -10.53 -11.37
CA PRO A 9 1.81 -9.68 -11.17
C PRO A 9 1.68 -8.40 -11.98
N LEU A 10 2.03 -7.26 -11.36
CA LEU A 10 2.08 -5.98 -12.04
C LEU A 10 3.06 -6.03 -13.24
N SER A 11 2.68 -5.39 -14.34
CA SER A 11 3.56 -5.08 -15.46
C SER A 11 4.71 -4.17 -15.02
N PRO A 12 5.79 -4.04 -15.82
CA PRO A 12 6.88 -3.11 -15.52
C PRO A 12 6.40 -1.67 -15.33
N ALA A 13 5.50 -1.20 -16.20
CA ALA A 13 4.95 0.16 -16.13
C ALA A 13 4.13 0.38 -14.84
N GLU A 14 3.28 -0.58 -14.47
CA GLU A 14 2.52 -0.51 -13.22
C GLU A 14 3.42 -0.54 -11.98
N LYS A 15 4.54 -1.27 -12.03
CA LYS A 15 5.53 -1.28 -10.94
C LYS A 15 6.23 0.07 -10.79
N GLU A 16 6.55 0.72 -11.91
CA GLU A 16 7.21 2.03 -11.91
C GLU A 16 6.27 3.12 -11.37
N GLU A 17 5.01 3.12 -11.79
CA GLU A 17 4.00 4.03 -11.26
C GLU A 17 3.74 3.79 -9.77
N ALA A 18 3.59 2.52 -9.35
CA ALA A 18 3.43 2.18 -7.94
C ALA A 18 4.64 2.61 -7.09
N ALA A 19 5.86 2.49 -7.63
CA ALA A 19 7.07 2.96 -6.96
C ALA A 19 7.06 4.49 -6.81
N LYS A 20 6.70 5.23 -7.86
CA LYS A 20 6.57 6.69 -7.81
C LYS A 20 5.57 7.13 -6.74
N ILE A 21 4.37 6.53 -6.72
CA ILE A 21 3.35 6.79 -5.69
C ILE A 21 3.91 6.51 -4.29
N TYR A 22 4.58 5.37 -4.12
CA TYR A 22 5.18 5.01 -2.84
C TYR A 22 6.19 6.07 -2.37
N PHE A 23 7.07 6.54 -3.24
CA PHE A 23 8.06 7.55 -2.89
C PHE A 23 7.43 8.90 -2.58
N ASP A 24 6.48 9.34 -3.40
CA ASP A 24 5.86 10.66 -3.28
C ASP A 24 4.95 10.75 -2.05
N ARG A 25 4.30 9.65 -1.64
CA ARG A 25 3.18 9.68 -0.68
C ARG A 25 3.39 8.82 0.56
N CYS A 26 4.22 7.78 0.52
CA CYS A 26 4.30 6.77 1.58
C CYS A 26 5.67 6.73 2.27
N ALA A 27 6.74 6.92 1.51
CA ALA A 27 8.12 6.73 1.97
C ALA A 27 8.52 7.69 3.10
N GLY A 28 7.90 8.87 3.19
CA GLY A 28 8.14 9.82 4.29
C GLY A 28 7.84 9.22 5.66
N CYS A 29 6.77 8.43 5.78
CA CYS A 29 6.35 7.82 7.05
C CYS A 29 6.80 6.37 7.20
N HIS A 30 6.84 5.59 6.11
CA HIS A 30 7.17 4.16 6.15
C HIS A 30 8.64 3.85 5.77
N GLY A 31 9.41 4.88 5.40
CA GLY A 31 10.82 4.82 5.01
C GLY A 31 11.03 4.32 3.58
N VAL A 32 12.03 4.84 2.87
CA VAL A 32 12.40 4.46 1.49
C VAL A 32 12.49 2.94 1.29
N LEU A 33 12.97 2.21 2.31
CA LEU A 33 13.13 0.76 2.29
C LEU A 33 11.99 -0.02 2.95
N ARG A 34 10.85 0.62 3.24
CA ARG A 34 9.70 0.03 3.97
C ARG A 34 10.01 -0.47 5.38
N LYS A 35 11.11 -0.03 5.99
CA LYS A 35 11.55 -0.46 7.33
C LYS A 35 10.83 0.28 8.47
N GLY A 36 9.94 1.20 8.15
CA GLY A 36 9.25 2.05 9.13
C GLY A 36 10.08 3.28 9.49
N ALA A 37 9.37 4.37 9.81
CA ALA A 37 9.93 5.58 10.39
C ALA A 37 8.96 6.09 11.47
N THR A 38 8.05 7.00 11.12
CA THR A 38 6.92 7.37 11.98
C THR A 38 5.78 6.35 11.87
N GLY A 39 5.56 5.81 10.68
CA GLY A 39 4.66 4.69 10.41
C GLY A 39 5.37 3.32 10.53
N PRO A 40 4.61 2.23 10.73
CA PRO A 40 5.17 0.89 10.89
C PRO A 40 5.88 0.37 9.63
N ALA A 41 6.72 -0.65 9.78
CA ALA A 41 7.33 -1.33 8.63
C ALA A 41 6.27 -2.01 7.74
N LEU A 42 6.42 -1.86 6.42
CA LEU A 42 5.56 -2.50 5.41
C LEU A 42 6.27 -3.73 4.85
N ASP A 43 6.44 -4.74 5.70
CA ASP A 43 7.11 -5.99 5.35
C ASP A 43 6.33 -6.75 4.25
N PRO A 44 6.98 -7.13 3.13
CA PRO A 44 6.28 -7.77 2.01
C PRO A 44 5.54 -9.04 2.39
N LYS A 45 6.10 -9.87 3.28
CA LYS A 45 5.47 -11.14 3.69
C LYS A 45 4.24 -10.85 4.55
N LYS A 46 4.33 -9.96 5.53
CA LYS A 46 3.18 -9.56 6.35
C LYS A 46 2.08 -8.89 5.52
N MET A 47 2.44 -8.04 4.56
CA MET A 47 1.45 -7.39 3.69
C MET A 47 0.74 -8.43 2.80
N ALA A 48 1.47 -9.41 2.28
CA ALA A 48 0.87 -10.51 1.53
C ALA A 48 -0.10 -11.34 2.39
N GLU A 49 0.25 -11.62 3.64
CA GLU A 49 -0.63 -12.32 4.61
C GLU A 49 -1.90 -11.53 4.94
N LYS A 50 -1.84 -10.19 4.95
CA LYS A 50 -3.04 -9.34 5.14
C LYS A 50 -3.97 -9.34 3.93
N GLY A 51 -3.41 -9.45 2.73
CA GLY A 51 -4.16 -9.54 1.48
C GLY A 51 -4.63 -8.19 0.92
N VAL A 52 -4.95 -8.18 -0.38
CA VAL A 52 -5.21 -6.96 -1.16
C VAL A 52 -6.40 -6.16 -0.63
N GLU A 53 -7.50 -6.81 -0.28
CA GLU A 53 -8.72 -6.09 0.15
C GLU A 53 -8.53 -5.38 1.48
N TYR A 54 -7.77 -5.97 2.41
CA TYR A 54 -7.38 -5.28 3.63
C TYR A 54 -6.48 -4.08 3.34
N LEU A 55 -5.47 -4.25 2.48
CA LEU A 55 -4.55 -3.17 2.14
C LEU A 55 -5.26 -2.00 1.45
N LYS A 56 -6.20 -2.28 0.53
CA LYS A 56 -7.05 -1.27 -0.08
C LYS A 56 -7.88 -0.52 0.96
N ALA A 57 -8.52 -1.24 1.89
CA ALA A 57 -9.32 -0.61 2.93
C ALA A 57 -8.48 0.33 3.82
N VAL A 58 -7.24 -0.05 4.14
CA VAL A 58 -6.31 0.80 4.91
C VAL A 58 -5.84 2.00 4.09
N ILE A 59 -5.43 1.78 2.84
CA ILE A 59 -4.88 2.85 1.98
C ILE A 59 -5.95 3.88 1.65
N PHE A 60 -7.16 3.44 1.31
CA PHE A 60 -8.26 4.34 0.95
C PHE A 60 -9.15 4.74 2.13
N GLY A 61 -8.98 4.15 3.31
CA GLY A 61 -9.76 4.49 4.51
C GLY A 61 -8.97 5.21 5.59
N GLY A 62 -7.63 5.21 5.49
CA GLY A 62 -6.76 5.69 6.55
C GLY A 62 -6.85 4.83 7.82
N LEU A 63 -6.09 5.21 8.85
CA LEU A 63 -6.20 4.62 10.18
C LEU A 63 -6.13 5.70 11.27
N PRO A 64 -6.83 5.51 12.40
CA PRO A 64 -6.62 6.34 13.58
C PRO A 64 -5.15 6.29 14.00
N GLY A 65 -4.60 7.41 14.44
CA GLY A 65 -3.19 7.53 14.81
C GLY A 65 -2.27 8.10 13.72
N GLY A 66 -2.83 8.68 12.65
CA GLY A 66 -2.09 9.55 11.72
C GLY A 66 -1.79 8.94 10.35
N MET A 67 -2.35 7.78 10.01
CA MET A 67 -2.31 7.27 8.63
C MET A 67 -3.39 7.98 7.80
N PRO A 68 -3.02 8.78 6.78
CA PRO A 68 -3.99 9.47 5.95
C PRO A 68 -4.74 8.48 5.05
N ASP A 69 -5.98 8.81 4.69
CA ASP A 69 -6.66 8.15 3.59
C ASP A 69 -6.17 8.70 2.24
N LEU A 70 -6.11 7.84 1.24
CA LEU A 70 -5.81 8.20 -0.14
C LEU A 70 -7.06 8.07 -1.02
N THR A 71 -8.26 8.31 -0.47
CA THR A 71 -9.54 8.11 -1.19
C THR A 71 -9.57 8.88 -2.51
N TYR A 72 -8.93 10.04 -2.58
CA TYR A 72 -8.85 10.84 -3.80
C TYR A 72 -8.20 10.09 -4.97
N MET A 73 -7.31 9.12 -4.72
CA MET A 73 -6.71 8.29 -5.78
C MET A 73 -7.73 7.33 -6.40
N ARG A 74 -8.78 6.96 -5.68
CA ARG A 74 -9.89 6.14 -6.19
C ARG A 74 -10.86 6.93 -7.08
N LEU A 75 -10.83 8.27 -7.01
CA LEU A 75 -11.67 9.15 -7.82
C LEU A 75 -11.03 9.50 -9.18
N LEU A 76 -9.77 9.10 -9.39
CA LEU A 76 -9.01 9.35 -10.61
C LEU A 76 -9.03 8.14 -11.57
N GLU A 77 -9.79 7.10 -11.24
CA GLU A 77 -10.05 5.91 -12.07
C GLU A 77 -11.46 5.95 -12.68
#